data_AF-A0A7W1FKE7-F1
#
_entry.id   AF-A0A7W1FKE7-F1
#
_cell.length_a   1.000
_cell.length_b   1.000
_cell.length_c   1.000
_cell.angle_alpha   90.00
_cell.angle_beta   90.00
_cell.angle_gamma   90.00
#
_symmetry.space_group_name_H-M   'P 1'
#
loop_
_entity.id
_entity.type
_entity.pdbx_description
1 polymer ?
#
loop_
_entity_poly.entity_id
_entity_poly.type
_entity_poly.pdbx_seq_one_letter_code
_entity_poly.pdbx_strand_id
1 'polypeptide(L)'
;MSTASRAPLLLLAVVALLASGCTTSTRADTVPSSEEQVLLGQITRDPYIEIVDLERNDLEHLVVTTRQGSQRVRYVLKPSNPGEMALNVHRINDRSLLEISESDQLGTGPQAGRHGRYR
;
A
#
# COMPACT_ATOMS: atom_id res chain seq x y z
N MET A 1 58.66 19.78 7.46
CA MET A 1 57.63 19.01 8.20
C MET A 1 56.35 19.12 7.39
N SER A 2 56.03 18.06 6.63
CA SER A 2 54.98 18.08 5.60
C SER A 2 53.62 17.81 6.23
N THR A 3 52.68 18.73 6.08
CA THR A 3 51.30 18.60 6.54
C THR A 3 50.58 17.56 5.67
N ALA A 4 50.48 16.33 6.17
CA ALA A 4 49.76 15.25 5.51
C ALA A 4 48.29 15.65 5.32
N SER A 5 47.92 15.79 4.05
CA SER A 5 46.60 16.11 3.55
C SER A 5 45.57 15.08 4.06
N ARG A 6 44.76 15.47 5.05
CA ARG A 6 43.62 14.69 5.58
C ARG A 6 42.37 14.78 4.69
N ALA A 7 42.48 15.41 3.52
CA ALA A 7 41.39 15.62 2.57
C ALA A 7 40.82 14.34 1.92
N PRO A 8 41.56 13.24 1.66
CA PRO A 8 41.01 12.14 0.88
C PRO A 8 40.03 11.25 1.67
N LEU A 9 40.10 11.27 3.02
CA LEU A 9 39.23 10.47 3.88
C LEU A 9 37.81 11.04 3.99
N LEU A 10 37.67 12.36 4.00
CA LEU A 10 36.36 13.02 4.05
C LEU A 10 35.57 12.83 2.77
N LEU A 11 36.25 12.80 1.62
CA LEU A 11 35.60 12.63 0.32
C LEU A 11 35.01 11.23 0.13
N LEU A 12 35.67 10.20 0.70
CA LEU A 12 35.22 8.82 0.67
C LEU A 12 33.96 8.59 1.53
N ALA A 13 33.84 9.28 2.68
CA ALA A 13 32.68 9.20 3.54
C ALA A 13 31.42 9.82 2.90
N VAL A 14 31.57 10.93 2.15
CA VAL A 14 30.45 11.59 1.46
C VAL A 14 29.91 10.73 0.32
N VAL A 15 30.79 10.07 -0.44
CA VAL A 15 30.37 9.15 -1.52
C VAL A 15 29.62 7.94 -0.97
N ALA A 16 30.06 7.39 0.17
CA ALA A 16 29.35 6.29 0.84
C ALA A 16 27.96 6.70 1.36
N LEU A 17 27.81 7.91 1.90
CA LEU A 17 26.51 8.43 2.35
C LEU A 17 25.54 8.67 1.17
N LEU A 18 26.02 9.19 0.04
CA LEU A 18 25.20 9.42 -1.15
C LEU A 18 24.74 8.12 -1.82
N ALA A 19 25.50 7.03 -1.70
CA ALA A 19 25.11 5.72 -2.22
C ALA A 19 23.98 5.06 -1.39
N SER A 20 23.80 5.46 -0.12
CA SER A 20 22.78 4.87 0.78
C SER A 20 21.37 5.45 0.58
N GLY A 21 21.23 6.56 -0.15
CA GLY A 21 19.94 7.24 -0.36
C GLY A 21 19.12 6.76 -1.56
N CYS A 22 19.68 5.88 -2.40
CA CYS A 22 19.04 5.37 -3.60
C CYS A 22 18.75 3.87 -3.50
N THR A 23 18.25 3.40 -2.36
CA THR A 23 17.47 2.15 -2.38
C THR A 23 16.12 2.52 -2.97
N THR A 24 16.08 2.61 -4.30
CA THR A 24 14.87 2.39 -5.09
C THR A 24 14.09 1.31 -4.37
N SER A 25 12.88 1.65 -3.92
CA SER A 25 11.90 0.73 -3.37
C SER A 25 12.04 -0.58 -4.13
N THR A 26 12.63 -1.58 -3.48
CA THR A 26 12.80 -2.91 -4.07
C THR A 26 11.40 -3.44 -4.21
N ARG A 27 10.79 -3.14 -5.36
CA ARG A 27 9.70 -3.88 -5.96
C ARG A 27 10.08 -5.32 -5.76
N ALA A 28 9.41 -6.00 -4.83
CA ALA A 28 9.59 -7.43 -4.72
C ALA A 28 9.17 -7.95 -6.07
N ASP A 29 10.12 -8.46 -6.85
CA ASP A 29 9.85 -9.11 -8.14
C ASP A 29 9.11 -10.40 -7.80
N THR A 30 7.83 -10.26 -7.47
CA THR A 30 6.93 -11.36 -7.20
C THR A 30 6.72 -12.05 -8.52
N VAL A 31 7.34 -13.22 -8.69
CA VAL A 31 7.20 -14.03 -9.90
C VAL A 31 5.81 -14.70 -9.87
N PRO A 32 4.92 -14.40 -10.83
CA PRO A 32 3.63 -15.08 -10.92
C PRO A 32 3.82 -16.54 -11.35
N SER A 33 2.95 -17.42 -10.87
CA SER A 33 2.82 -18.78 -11.39
C SER A 33 2.23 -18.77 -12.80
N SER A 34 2.27 -19.92 -13.49
CA SER A 34 1.67 -20.05 -14.83
C SER A 34 0.17 -19.77 -14.85
N GLU A 35 -0.56 -20.24 -13.82
CA GLU A 35 -2.00 -20.00 -13.68
C GLU A 35 -2.29 -18.52 -13.41
N GLU A 36 -1.51 -17.90 -12.53
CA GLU A 36 -1.64 -16.47 -12.22
C GLU A 36 -1.35 -15.63 -13.46
N GLN A 37 -0.35 -16.00 -14.26
CA GLN A 37 0.01 -15.28 -15.47
C GLN A 37 -1.12 -15.29 -16.52
N VAL A 38 -1.92 -16.36 -16.59
CA VAL A 38 -3.14 -16.40 -17.40
C VAL A 38 -4.16 -15.38 -16.89
N LEU A 39 -4.38 -15.31 -15.58
CA LEU A 39 -5.31 -14.36 -14.96
C LEU A 39 -4.82 -12.90 -15.11
N LEU A 40 -3.52 -12.65 -14.98
CA LEU A 40 -2.94 -11.34 -15.27
C LEU A 40 -3.22 -10.91 -16.70
N GLY A 41 -3.08 -11.82 -17.67
CA GLY A 41 -3.42 -11.56 -19.07
C GLY A 41 -4.91 -11.25 -19.29
N GLN A 42 -5.80 -11.80 -18.47
CA GLN A 42 -7.22 -11.44 -18.50
C GLN A 42 -7.47 -10.02 -17.95
N ILE A 43 -6.77 -9.63 -16.89
CA ILE A 43 -6.87 -8.29 -16.29
C ILE A 43 -6.39 -7.21 -17.27
N THR A 44 -5.27 -7.45 -17.95
CA THR A 44 -4.68 -6.53 -18.92
C THR A 44 -5.22 -6.70 -20.34
N ARG A 45 -6.36 -7.37 -20.51
CA ARG A 45 -7.01 -7.50 -21.81
C ARG A 45 -7.50 -6.15 -22.33
N ASP A 46 -7.89 -5.26 -21.40
CA ASP A 46 -8.21 -3.87 -21.70
C ASP A 46 -6.89 -3.07 -21.87
N PRO A 47 -6.67 -2.41 -23.02
CA PRO A 47 -5.43 -1.68 -23.30
C PRO A 47 -5.19 -0.47 -22.40
N TYR A 48 -6.21 0.00 -21.66
CA TYR A 48 -6.11 1.14 -20.74
C TYR A 48 -5.81 0.73 -19.29
N ILE A 49 -5.70 -0.57 -19.02
CA ILE A 49 -5.36 -1.11 -17.69
C ILE A 49 -3.89 -1.50 -17.66
N GLU A 50 -3.14 -0.87 -16.77
CA GLU A 50 -1.73 -1.17 -16.53
C GLU A 50 -1.55 -1.82 -15.16
N ILE A 51 -0.80 -2.93 -15.08
CA ILE A 51 -0.35 -3.47 -13.79
C ILE A 51 0.82 -2.62 -13.30
N VAL A 52 0.61 -1.91 -12.19
CA VAL A 52 1.64 -1.03 -11.60
C VAL A 52 2.39 -1.69 -10.46
N ASP A 53 1.79 -2.70 -9.81
CA ASP A 53 2.41 -3.38 -8.67
C ASP A 53 1.93 -4.83 -8.54
N LEU A 54 2.81 -5.69 -8.01
CA LEU A 54 2.59 -7.11 -7.75
C LEU A 54 3.22 -7.48 -6.40
N GLU A 55 2.40 -7.93 -5.46
CA GLU A 55 2.83 -8.30 -4.11
C GLU A 55 2.22 -9.63 -3.68
N ARG A 56 2.86 -10.34 -2.74
CA ARG A 56 2.23 -11.45 -2.01
C ARG A 56 1.68 -10.92 -0.70
N ASN A 57 0.47 -11.34 -0.32
CA ASN A 57 -0.05 -11.06 1.02
C ASN A 57 0.40 -12.12 2.04
N ASP A 58 -0.03 -11.97 3.29
CA ASP A 58 0.29 -12.90 4.39
C ASP A 58 -0.20 -14.35 4.17
N LEU A 59 -1.06 -14.57 3.17
CA LEU A 59 -1.58 -15.88 2.77
C LEU A 59 -0.93 -16.38 1.47
N GLU A 60 0.15 -15.75 1.01
CA GLU A 60 0.86 -16.05 -0.23
C GLU A 60 0.01 -15.90 -1.51
N HIS A 61 -1.14 -15.24 -1.42
CA HIS A 61 -1.95 -14.92 -2.60
C HIS A 61 -1.36 -13.73 -3.34
N LEU A 62 -1.37 -13.78 -4.68
CA LEU A 62 -0.91 -12.67 -5.50
C LEU A 62 -1.92 -11.52 -5.44
N VAL A 63 -1.46 -10.36 -4.98
CA VAL A 63 -2.19 -9.10 -5.02
C VAL A 63 -1.64 -8.27 -6.17
N VAL A 64 -2.56 -7.79 -7.00
CA VAL A 64 -2.28 -7.09 -8.25
C VAL A 64 -2.86 -5.70 -8.14
N THR A 65 -2.02 -4.68 -8.20
CA THR A 65 -2.48 -3.30 -8.28
C THR A 65 -2.46 -2.85 -9.73
N THR A 66 -3.60 -2.43 -10.24
CA THR A 66 -3.73 -1.85 -11.57
C THR A 66 -4.01 -0.35 -11.51
N ARG A 67 -3.70 0.33 -12.61
CA ARG A 67 -3.97 1.74 -12.85
C ARG A 67 -4.76 1.90 -14.16
N GLN A 68 -5.82 2.68 -14.10
CA GLN A 68 -6.59 3.14 -15.26
C GLN A 68 -6.85 4.65 -15.10
N GLY A 69 -6.15 5.47 -15.88
CA GLY A 69 -6.13 6.92 -15.66
C GLY A 69 -5.60 7.28 -14.27
N SER A 70 -6.40 7.99 -13.47
CA SER A 70 -6.09 8.34 -12.08
C SER A 70 -6.56 7.29 -11.06
N GLN A 71 -7.34 6.30 -11.49
CA GLN A 71 -7.89 5.29 -10.60
C GLN A 71 -6.88 4.16 -10.40
N ARG A 72 -6.67 3.78 -9.14
CA ARG A 72 -5.98 2.54 -8.77
C ARG A 72 -6.99 1.54 -8.25
N VAL A 73 -6.83 0.28 -8.67
CA VAL A 73 -7.67 -0.82 -8.21
C VAL A 73 -6.77 -1.98 -7.81
N ARG A 74 -7.04 -2.58 -6.65
CA ARG A 74 -6.33 -3.75 -6.17
C ARG A 74 -7.18 -4.99 -6.38
N TYR A 75 -6.55 -6.06 -6.80
CA TYR A 75 -7.14 -7.38 -6.96
C TYR A 75 -6.32 -8.39 -6.17
N VAL A 76 -6.95 -9.45 -5.69
CA VAL A 76 -6.29 -10.63 -5.12
C VAL A 76 -6.68 -11.85 -5.94
N LEU A 77 -5.68 -12.64 -6.32
CA LEU A 77 -5.85 -13.91 -7.03
C LEU A 77 -5.89 -15.02 -5.99
N LYS A 78 -7.06 -15.62 -5.82
CA LYS A 78 -7.31 -16.69 -4.84
C LYS A 78 -8.47 -17.57 -5.30
N PRO A 79 -8.66 -18.76 -4.69
CA PRO A 79 -9.83 -19.57 -4.97
C PRO A 79 -11.13 -18.87 -4.56
N SER A 80 -12.23 -19.19 -5.25
CA SER A 80 -13.55 -18.62 -4.93
C SER A 80 -14.09 -19.17 -3.62
N ASN A 81 -13.90 -20.47 -3.38
CA ASN A 81 -14.24 -21.12 -2.12
C ASN A 81 -13.02 -21.78 -1.46
N PRO A 82 -12.95 -21.86 -0.12
CA PRO A 82 -11.91 -22.61 0.58
C PRO A 82 -11.86 -24.07 0.12
N GLY A 83 -10.67 -24.56 -0.24
CA GLY A 83 -10.46 -25.94 -0.72
C GLY A 83 -10.58 -26.12 -2.24
N GLU A 84 -11.01 -25.11 -2.98
CA GLU A 84 -10.88 -25.10 -4.44
C GLU A 84 -9.44 -24.85 -4.85
N MET A 85 -9.01 -25.50 -5.94
CA MET A 85 -7.68 -25.26 -6.51
C MET A 85 -7.67 -24.14 -7.55
N ALA A 86 -8.80 -23.89 -8.21
CA ALA A 86 -8.88 -22.95 -9.31
C ALA A 86 -8.82 -21.50 -8.82
N LEU A 87 -7.83 -20.75 -9.30
CA LEU A 87 -7.68 -19.33 -8.97
C LEU A 87 -8.70 -18.47 -9.72
N ASN A 88 -9.20 -17.44 -9.04
CA ASN A 88 -10.08 -16.42 -9.58
C ASN A 88 -9.58 -15.02 -9.20
N VAL A 89 -10.01 -14.01 -9.96
CA VAL A 89 -9.68 -12.60 -9.71
C VAL A 89 -10.75 -11.98 -8.81
N HIS A 90 -10.36 -11.52 -7.63
CA HIS A 90 -11.25 -10.83 -6.69
C HIS A 90 -10.80 -9.39 -6.50
N ARG A 91 -11.71 -8.44 -6.67
CA ARG A 91 -11.41 -7.03 -6.38
C ARG A 91 -11.33 -6.79 -4.87
N ILE A 92 -10.28 -6.12 -4.42
CA ILE A 92 -10.16 -5.63 -3.05
C ILE A 92 -10.85 -4.28 -2.97
N ASN A 93 -11.85 -4.17 -2.09
CA ASN A 93 -12.52 -2.91 -1.82
C ASN A 93 -11.87 -2.26 -0.59
N ASP A 94 -10.88 -1.40 -0.81
CA ASP A 94 -10.19 -0.66 0.27
C ASP A 94 -11.07 0.44 0.91
N ARG A 95 -12.34 0.55 0.54
CA ARG A 95 -13.28 1.52 1.14
C ARG A 95 -13.80 0.96 2.46
N SER A 96 -13.10 1.27 3.54
CA SER A 96 -13.65 1.19 4.90
C SER A 96 -14.70 2.30 5.05
N LEU A 97 -15.96 2.01 4.74
CA LEU A 97 -17.06 2.88 5.14
C LEU A 97 -17.31 2.61 6.63
N LEU A 98 -16.88 3.55 7.48
CA LEU A 98 -17.34 3.57 8.87
C LEU A 98 -18.82 3.92 8.85
N GLU A 99 -19.65 3.04 9.41
CA GLU A 99 -21.07 3.29 9.58
C GLU A 99 -21.23 4.40 10.63
N ILE A 100 -21.45 5.62 10.17
CA ILE A 100 -21.81 6.74 11.04
C ILE A 100 -23.31 6.59 11.30
N SER A 101 -23.68 5.87 12.36
CA SER A 101 -25.03 6.04 12.91
C SER A 101 -25.13 7.46 13.45
N GLU A 102 -26.11 8.23 12.97
CA GLU A 102 -26.57 9.44 13.64
C GLU A 102 -27.05 9.01 15.02
N SER A 103 -26.21 9.16 16.03
CA SER A 103 -26.59 8.94 17.41
C SER A 103 -27.46 10.11 17.82
N ASP A 104 -28.75 9.87 18.06
CA ASP A 104 -29.67 10.83 18.73
C ASP A 104 -29.23 11.15 20.18
N GLN A 105 -28.14 10.54 20.64
CA GLN A 105 -27.56 10.76 21.96
C GLN A 105 -26.72 12.05 21.93
N LEU A 106 -27.28 13.11 22.51
CA LEU A 106 -26.54 14.33 22.88
C LEU A 106 -25.25 13.94 23.62
N GLY A 107 -24.10 14.32 23.06
CA GLY A 107 -22.80 14.07 23.67
C GLY A 107 -22.74 14.59 25.11
N THR A 108 -22.07 13.86 26.00
CA THR A 108 -21.90 14.19 27.42
C THR A 108 -20.87 15.31 27.65
N GLY A 109 -20.94 16.38 26.85
CA GLY A 109 -20.12 17.56 27.05
C GLY A 109 -20.40 18.20 28.42
N PRO A 110 -19.42 18.90 29.03
CA PRO A 110 -19.62 19.54 30.31
C PRO A 110 -20.80 20.51 30.22
N GLN A 111 -21.84 20.26 31.03
CA GLN A 111 -23.00 21.13 31.09
C GLN A 111 -22.52 22.52 31.53
N ALA A 112 -22.76 23.53 30.69
CA ALA A 112 -22.48 24.91 31.04
C ALA A 112 -23.25 25.24 32.32
N GLY A 113 -22.51 25.31 33.44
CA GLY A 113 -23.05 25.57 34.76
C GLY A 113 -23.92 26.81 34.74
N ARG A 114 -25.21 26.61 35.02
CA ARG A 114 -26.21 27.65 35.18
C ARG A 114 -25.71 28.59 36.27
N HIS A 115 -25.23 29.78 35.89
CA HIS A 115 -24.83 30.84 36.82
C HIS A 115 -25.97 31.12 37.82
N GLY A 116 -25.79 30.65 39.06
CA GLY A 116 -26.65 31.00 40.17
C GLY A 116 -26.45 32.47 40.53
N ARG A 117 -27.45 33.31 40.22
CA ARG A 117 -27.60 34.62 40.85
C ARG A 117 -27.99 34.39 42.31
N TYR A 118 -27.02 34.48 43.22
CA TYR A 118 -27.31 34.68 44.64
C TYR A 118 -27.79 36.12 44.81
N ARG A 119 -28.97 36.28 45.40
CA ARG A 119 -29.48 37.52 45.97
C ARG A 119 -29.51 37.35 47.48
#